data_AF-A0AAV4TFQ2-F1
#
_entry.id   AF-A0AAV4TFQ2-F1
#
_cell.length_a   1.000
_cell.length_b   1.000
_cell.length_c   1.000
_cell.angle_alpha   90.00
_cell.angle_beta   90.00
_cell.angle_gamma   90.00
#
_symmetry.space_group_name_H-M   'P 1'
#
loop_
_entity.id
_entity.type
_entity.pdbx_description
1 polymer ?
#
loop_
_entity_poly.entity_id
_entity_poly.type
_entity_poly.pdbx_seq_one_letter_code
_entity_poly.pdbx_strand_id
1 'polypeptide(L)'
;MKISTSALAPWQRIDALKSFLYPAFQFPMRTGQFKKTDWEKVGKMLRKEIKATLNLPDGASNEYLFGHRKQGCIGLPIAAEESELNLIDTAFKLLTSPDEVGVN
;
A
#
# COMPACT_ATOMS: atom_id res chain seq x y z
N MET A 1 10.68 -6.66 9.41
CA MET A 1 9.42 -6.03 9.90
C MET A 1 8.79 -6.90 11.00
N LYS A 2 8.12 -6.34 12.03
CA LYS A 2 7.55 -7.14 13.16
C LYS A 2 6.58 -8.25 12.71
N ILE A 3 5.81 -8.02 11.64
CA ILE A 3 4.91 -9.02 11.07
C ILE A 3 5.71 -10.20 10.48
N SER A 4 6.85 -9.95 9.84
CA SER A 4 7.70 -11.01 9.25
C SER A 4 8.36 -11.91 10.29
N THR A 5 8.62 -11.39 11.50
CA THR A 5 9.26 -12.14 12.60
C THR A 5 8.25 -12.78 13.56
N SER A 6 6.95 -12.62 13.29
CA SER A 6 5.90 -13.16 14.15
C SER A 6 5.74 -14.68 13.98
N ALA A 7 5.14 -15.36 14.95
CA ALA A 7 4.83 -16.80 14.87
C ALA A 7 3.66 -17.14 13.92
N LEU A 8 3.20 -16.17 13.11
CA LEU A 8 2.12 -16.36 12.15
C LEU A 8 2.57 -17.21 10.95
N ALA A 9 1.64 -18.00 10.42
CA ALA A 9 1.85 -18.70 9.16
C ALA A 9 2.07 -17.70 8.00
N PRO A 10 2.79 -18.08 6.93
CA PRO A 10 3.08 -17.18 5.81
C PRO A 10 1.84 -16.44 5.26
N TRP A 11 0.74 -17.16 5.06
CA TRP A 11 -0.50 -16.57 4.56
C TRP A 11 -1.12 -15.56 5.54
N GLN A 12 -1.05 -15.82 6.85
CA GLN A 12 -1.54 -14.90 7.90
C GLN A 12 -0.72 -13.63 7.96
N ARG A 13 0.59 -13.71 7.68
CA ARG A 13 1.45 -12.51 7.59
C ARG A 13 1.06 -11.63 6.40
N ILE A 14 0.74 -12.24 5.25
CA ILE A 14 0.24 -11.51 4.08
C ILE A 14 -1.13 -10.89 4.37
N ASP A 15 -2.00 -11.62 5.07
CA ASP A 15 -3.30 -11.10 5.48
C ASP A 15 -3.16 -9.91 6.46
N ALA A 16 -2.30 -10.03 7.47
CA ALA A 16 -2.01 -8.97 8.42
C ALA A 16 -1.43 -7.71 7.75
N LEU A 17 -0.60 -7.89 6.71
CA LEU A 17 -0.12 -6.77 5.90
C LEU A 17 -1.28 -6.01 5.26
N LYS A 18 -2.22 -6.72 4.63
CA LYS A 18 -3.39 -6.12 3.96
C LYS A 18 -4.37 -5.48 4.94
N SER A 19 -4.57 -6.10 6.09
CA SER A 19 -5.58 -5.67 7.06
C SER A 19 -5.12 -4.56 8.00
N PHE A 20 -3.81 -4.46 8.26
CA PHE A 20 -3.27 -3.48 9.23
C PHE A 20 -2.28 -2.50 8.60
N LEU A 21 -1.30 -2.99 7.84
CA LEU A 21 -0.21 -2.13 7.36
C LEU A 21 -0.67 -1.19 6.24
N TYR A 22 -1.30 -1.72 5.19
CA TYR A 22 -1.74 -0.88 4.06
C TYR A 22 -2.80 0.16 4.47
N PRO A 23 -3.80 -0.18 5.31
CA PRO A 23 -4.72 0.82 5.85
C PRO A 23 -4.02 1.91 6.67
N ALA A 24 -2.97 1.56 7.44
CA ALA A 24 -2.20 2.56 8.19
C ALA A 24 -1.45 3.56 7.31
N PHE A 25 -1.17 3.23 6.04
CA PHE A 25 -0.56 4.16 5.09
C PHE A 25 -1.52 5.20 4.52
N GLN A 26 -2.83 4.98 4.61
CA GLN A 26 -3.83 5.88 4.00
C GLN A 26 -3.71 7.32 4.51
N PHE A 27 -3.54 7.50 5.81
CA PHE A 27 -3.39 8.84 6.41
C PHE A 27 -2.16 9.60 5.90
N PRO A 28 -0.92 9.07 6.03
CA PRO A 28 0.27 9.76 5.53
C PRO A 28 0.29 9.93 4.01
N MET A 29 -0.35 9.03 3.24
CA MET A 29 -0.50 9.17 1.79
C MET A 29 -1.42 10.33 1.41
N ARG A 30 -2.62 10.41 2.00
CA ARG A 30 -3.59 11.49 1.71
C ARG A 30 -3.11 12.87 2.15
N THR A 31 -2.36 12.92 3.25
CA THR A 31 -1.79 14.19 3.75
C THR A 31 -0.49 14.58 3.06
N GLY A 32 0.04 13.75 2.15
CA GLY A 32 1.26 14.07 1.41
C GLY A 32 2.51 14.20 2.27
N GLN A 33 2.54 13.55 3.44
CA GLN A 33 3.65 13.66 4.39
C GLN A 33 4.99 13.19 3.81
N PHE A 34 4.95 12.25 2.86
CA PHE A 34 6.12 11.66 2.24
C PHE A 34 6.04 11.76 0.72
N LYS A 35 7.19 11.92 0.07
CA LYS A 35 7.29 11.96 -1.40
C LYS A 35 7.13 10.55 -1.97
N LYS A 36 6.76 10.47 -3.26
CA LYS A 36 6.72 9.20 -4.01
C LYS A 36 7.98 8.37 -3.87
N THR A 37 9.16 9.01 -3.92
CA THR A 37 10.47 8.35 -3.78
C THR A 37 10.63 7.62 -2.44
N ASP A 38 9.97 8.09 -1.38
CA ASP A 38 10.01 7.44 -0.07
C ASP A 38 9.06 6.25 -0.02
N TRP A 39 7.88 6.36 -0.64
CA TRP A 39 6.96 5.23 -0.82
C TRP A 39 7.54 4.13 -1.71
N GLU A 40 8.36 4.47 -2.71
CA GLU A 40 9.11 3.49 -3.50
C GLU A 40 10.12 2.71 -2.66
N LYS A 41 10.83 3.38 -1.74
CA LYS A 41 11.76 2.70 -0.81
C LYS A 41 11.00 1.74 0.11
N VAL A 42 9.86 2.18 0.66
CA VAL A 42 8.98 1.35 1.48
C VAL A 42 8.49 0.13 0.68
N GLY A 43 8.03 0.34 -0.56
CA GLY A 43 7.59 -0.72 -1.45
C GLY A 43 8.69 -1.74 -1.78
N LYS A 44 9.93 -1.28 -2.02
CA LYS A 44 11.09 -2.17 -2.23
C LYS A 44 11.40 -3.02 -1.00
N MET A 45 11.35 -2.43 0.20
CA MET A 45 11.58 -3.13 1.46
C MET A 45 10.47 -4.16 1.73
N LEU A 46 9.20 -3.78 1.60
CA LEU A 46 8.06 -4.68 1.77
C LEU A 46 8.08 -5.84 0.78
N ARG A 47 8.41 -5.56 -0.49
CA ARG A 47 8.54 -6.60 -1.53
C ARG A 47 9.54 -7.68 -1.13
N LYS A 48 10.71 -7.29 -0.62
CA LYS A 48 11.74 -8.24 -0.17
C LYS A 48 11.23 -9.10 0.98
N GLU A 49 10.58 -8.49 1.97
CA GLU A 49 10.02 -9.19 3.13
C GLU A 49 8.87 -10.14 2.76
N ILE A 50 8.01 -9.73 1.81
CA ILE A 50 6.91 -10.56 1.30
C ILE A 50 7.44 -11.75 0.51
N LYS A 51 8.43 -11.53 -0.39
CA LYS A 51 9.08 -12.62 -1.12
C LYS A 51 9.73 -13.62 -0.17
N ALA A 52 10.45 -13.13 0.85
CA ALA A 52 11.03 -13.99 1.88
C ALA A 52 9.96 -14.78 2.65
N THR A 53 8.83 -14.14 3.01
CA THR A 53 7.72 -14.82 3.70
C THR A 53 7.11 -15.94 2.87
N LEU A 54 7.08 -15.79 1.55
CA LEU A 54 6.53 -16.76 0.60
C LEU A 54 7.58 -17.74 0.07
N ASN A 55 8.82 -17.68 0.56
CA ASN A 55 9.96 -18.45 0.05
C ASN A 55 10.17 -18.29 -1.47
N LEU A 56 9.91 -17.10 -2.01
CA LEU A 56 10.12 -16.78 -3.42
C LEU A 56 11.54 -16.25 -3.66
N PRO A 57 12.18 -16.60 -4.79
CA PRO A 57 13.47 -16.04 -5.15
C PRO A 57 13.37 -14.54 -5.45
N ASP A 58 14.47 -13.81 -5.29
CA ASP A 58 14.50 -12.36 -5.56
C ASP A 58 14.11 -12.03 -7.01
N GLY A 59 14.44 -12.90 -7.97
CA GLY A 59 14.06 -12.79 -9.38
C GLY A 59 12.61 -13.16 -9.70
N ALA A 60 11.80 -13.57 -8.72
CA ALA A 60 10.39 -13.90 -8.96
C ALA A 60 9.62 -12.71 -9.53
N SER A 61 8.67 -13.00 -10.44
CA SER A 61 7.86 -11.97 -11.09
C SER A 61 7.12 -11.11 -10.06
N ASN A 62 7.22 -9.79 -10.24
CA ASN A 62 6.48 -8.83 -9.41
C ASN A 62 4.97 -8.87 -9.70
N GLU A 63 4.58 -9.36 -10.87
CA GLU A 63 3.18 -9.52 -11.26
C GLU A 63 2.44 -10.45 -10.31
N TYR A 64 3.11 -11.49 -9.79
CA TYR A 64 2.49 -12.37 -8.79
C TYR A 64 2.07 -11.61 -7.51
N LEU A 65 2.84 -10.58 -7.13
CA LEU A 65 2.57 -9.81 -5.91
C LEU A 65 1.50 -8.75 -6.13
N PHE A 66 1.61 -7.98 -7.21
CA PHE A 66 0.78 -6.79 -7.47
C PHE A 66 -0.37 -7.02 -8.45
N GLY A 67 -0.35 -8.13 -9.19
CA GLY A 67 -1.35 -8.47 -10.19
C GLY A 67 -2.73 -8.77 -9.59
N HIS A 68 -3.73 -8.88 -10.46
CA HIS A 68 -5.10 -8.96 -10.03
C HIS A 68 -5.43 -10.32 -9.36
N ARG A 69 -6.18 -10.32 -8.25
CA ARG A 69 -6.54 -11.55 -7.51
C ARG A 69 -7.24 -12.61 -8.37
N LYS A 70 -8.06 -12.19 -9.34
CA LYS A 70 -8.73 -13.10 -10.31
C LYS A 70 -7.76 -13.87 -11.20
N GLN A 71 -6.50 -13.44 -11.33
CA GLN A 71 -5.46 -14.12 -12.09
C GLN A 71 -4.59 -15.04 -11.20
N GLY A 72 -5.00 -15.30 -9.95
CA GLY A 72 -4.21 -16.09 -9.00
C GLY A 72 -3.05 -15.33 -8.34
N CYS A 73 -2.99 -14.01 -8.54
CA CYS A 73 -2.01 -13.14 -7.90
C CYS A 73 -2.45 -12.72 -6.48
N ILE A 74 -1.53 -12.21 -5.67
CA ILE A 74 -1.82 -11.78 -4.29
C ILE A 74 -2.64 -10.47 -4.30
N GLY A 75 -2.42 -9.59 -5.26
CA GLY A 75 -3.11 -8.30 -5.37
C GLY A 75 -2.77 -7.36 -4.22
N LEU A 76 -1.49 -7.18 -3.94
CA LEU A 76 -1.02 -6.15 -3.01
C LEU A 76 -0.98 -4.78 -3.70
N PRO A 77 -1.30 -3.69 -2.99
CA PRO A 77 -1.18 -2.34 -3.55
C PRO A 77 0.27 -1.97 -3.81
N ILE A 78 0.52 -1.19 -4.86
CA ILE A 78 1.80 -0.54 -5.10
C ILE A 78 1.79 0.79 -4.33
N ALA A 79 2.53 0.86 -3.21
CA ALA A 79 2.47 2.00 -2.30
C ALA A 79 2.77 3.36 -2.95
N ALA A 80 3.70 3.40 -3.92
CA ALA A 80 4.02 4.64 -4.64
C ALA A 80 2.86 5.16 -5.49
N GLU A 81 2.19 4.27 -6.24
CA GLU A 81 1.04 4.62 -7.08
C GLU A 81 -0.18 4.99 -6.22
N GLU A 82 -0.44 4.21 -5.17
CA GLU A 82 -1.49 4.52 -4.19
C GLU A 82 -1.29 5.89 -3.55
N SER A 83 -0.06 6.30 -3.27
CA SER A 83 0.21 7.61 -2.67
C SER A 83 -0.18 8.76 -3.59
N GLU A 84 0.08 8.65 -4.89
CA GLU A 84 -0.29 9.66 -5.88
C GLU A 84 -1.81 9.70 -6.08
N LEU A 85 -2.46 8.54 -6.18
CA LEU A 85 -3.91 8.44 -6.31
C LEU A 85 -4.61 9.08 -5.11
N ASN A 86 -4.15 8.79 -3.88
CA ASN A 86 -4.72 9.37 -2.66
C ASN A 86 -4.53 10.89 -2.59
N LEU A 87 -3.40 11.41 -3.05
CA LEU A 87 -3.14 12.85 -3.12
C LEU A 87 -4.07 13.55 -4.12
N ILE A 88 -4.21 12.99 -5.32
CA ILE A 88 -5.09 13.53 -6.36
C ILE A 88 -6.55 13.49 -5.90
N ASP A 89 -7.00 12.35 -5.34
CA ASP A 89 -8.36 12.20 -4.80
C ASP A 89 -8.64 13.23 -3.70
N THR A 90 -7.68 13.44 -2.79
CA THR A 90 -7.82 14.43 -1.72
C THR A 90 -7.88 15.86 -2.28
N ALA A 91 -6.98 16.21 -3.20
CA ALA A 91 -6.99 17.53 -3.84
C ALA A 91 -8.28 17.78 -4.63
N PHE A 92 -8.75 16.78 -5.37
CA PHE A 92 -10.01 16.86 -6.10
C PHE A 92 -11.19 17.09 -5.16
N LYS A 93 -11.29 16.31 -4.08
CA LYS A 93 -12.34 16.48 -3.07
C LYS A 93 -12.34 17.86 -2.44
N LEU A 94 -11.17 18.44 -2.18
CA LEU A 94 -11.05 19.81 -1.68
C LEU A 94 -11.53 20.83 -2.72
N LEU A 95 -11.13 20.67 -3.99
CA LEU A 95 -11.50 21.58 -5.08
C LEU A 95 -12.98 21.52 -5.47
N THR A 96 -13.62 20.36 -5.31
CA THR A 96 -15.04 20.16 -5.66
C THR A 96 -15.96 20.15 -4.45
N SER A 97 -15.44 20.42 -3.25
CA SER A 97 -16.28 20.50 -2.05
C SER A 97 -17.20 21.71 -2.19
N PRO A 98 -18.52 21.57 -1.98
CA PRO A 98 -19.38 22.73 -1.89
C PRO A 98 -18.98 23.52 -0.65
N ASP A 99 -18.60 24.78 -0.84
CA ASP A 99 -18.43 25.70 0.28
C ASP A 99 -19.79 25.85 0.97
N GLU A 100 -19.84 25.74 2.30
CA GLU A 100 -20.99 26.19 3.05
C GLU A 100 -21.13 27.69 2.77
N VAL A 101 -22.10 28.07 1.93
CA VAL A 101 -22.48 29.46 1.74
C VAL A 101 -23.02 29.91 3.09
N GLY A 102 -22.17 30.60 3.86
CA GLY A 102 -22.53 31.12 5.17
C GLY A 102 -23.81 31.93 5.03
N VAL A 103 -24.88 31.40 5.62
CA VAL A 103 -26.11 32.15 5.85
C VAL A 103 -25.75 33.21 6.90
N ASN A 104 -25.39 34.40 6.42
CA ASN A 104 -25.45 35.64 7.19
C ASN A 104 -26.85 36.24 7.07
#